data_AF-A0AAU6D8Y9-F1
#
_entry.id   AF-A0AAU6D8Y9-F1
#
_cell.length_a   1.000
_cell.length_b   1.000
_cell.length_c   1.000
_cell.angle_alpha   90.00
_cell.angle_beta   90.00
_cell.angle_gamma   90.00
#
_symmetry.space_group_name_H-M   'P 1'
#
loop_
_entity.id
_entity.type
_entity.pdbx_description
1 polymer ?
#
loop_
_entity_poly.entity_id
_entity_poly.type
_entity_poly.pdbx_seq_one_letter_code
_entity_poly.pdbx_strand_id
1 'polypeptide(L)' 'MHPIFRNNRDIELALRETLFRAASTGVDVVEIIPGKGTGRLKKRVLTFLAQRHIKKLYLRVETDATNAGRILVHLR' A
#
# COMPACT_ATOMS: atom_id res chain seq x y z
N MET A 1 0.93 16.35 -10.20
CA MET A 1 0.13 15.12 -10.42
C MET A 1 1.09 13.96 -10.65
N HIS A 2 1.22 13.01 -9.72
CA HIS A 2 2.10 11.84 -9.92
C HIS A 2 1.58 10.98 -11.10
N PRO A 3 2.41 10.53 -12.04
CA PRO A 3 1.99 9.78 -13.25
C PRO A 3 1.36 8.40 -13.01
N ILE A 4 1.30 7.93 -11.76
CA ILE A 4 1.02 6.54 -11.37
C ILE A 4 -0.47 6.17 -11.55
N PHE A 5 -1.35 7.13 -11.85
CA PHE A 5 -2.80 6.90 -11.92
C PHE A 5 -3.33 6.52 -13.32
N ARG A 6 -2.46 6.28 -14.31
CA ARG A 6 -2.90 6.00 -15.69
C ARG A 6 -3.37 4.56 -15.89
N ASN A 7 -2.86 3.59 -15.14
CA ASN A 7 -3.38 2.23 -15.18
C ASN A 7 -3.20 1.47 -13.84
N ASN A 8 -3.96 0.39 -13.73
CA ASN A 8 -4.02 -0.52 -12.59
C ASN A 8 -2.69 -1.22 -12.24
N ARG A 9 -1.87 -1.51 -13.24
CA ARG A 9 -0.57 -2.19 -13.14
C ARG A 9 0.50 -1.24 -12.59
N ASP A 10 0.47 0.02 -12.98
CA ASP A 10 1.42 1.04 -12.50
C ASP A 10 1.26 1.26 -10.99
N ILE A 11 0.03 1.22 -10.49
CA ILE A 11 -0.27 1.27 -9.05
C ILE A 11 0.37 0.08 -8.33
N GLU A 12 0.19 -1.13 -8.83
CA GLU A 12 0.75 -2.34 -8.21
C GLU A 12 2.29 -2.36 -8.27
N LEU A 13 2.87 -1.88 -9.37
CA LEU A 13 4.32 -1.72 -9.51
C LEU A 13 4.85 -0.74 -8.47
N ALA A 14 4.24 0.45 -8.35
CA ALA A 14 4.65 1.46 -7.38
C ALA A 14 4.52 0.95 -5.93
N LEU A 15 3.44 0.24 -5.60
CA LEU A 15 3.26 -0.38 -4.28
C LEU A 15 4.35 -1.41 -4.00
N ARG A 16 4.66 -2.27 -4.98
CA ARG A 16 5.73 -3.26 -4.87
C ARG A 16 7.08 -2.60 -4.62
N GLU A 17 7.47 -1.65 -5.48
CA GLU A 17 8.73 -0.93 -5.38
C GLU A 17 8.87 -0.22 -4.03
N THR A 18 7.80 0.40 -3.54
CA THR A 18 7.79 1.08 -2.24
C THR A 18 8.04 0.10 -1.09
N LEU A 19 7.35 -1.04 -1.07
CA LEU A 19 7.54 -2.06 -0.02
C LEU A 19 8.95 -2.65 -0.04
N PHE A 20 9.49 -2.95 -1.23
CA PHE A 20 10.86 -3.46 -1.35
C PHE A 20 11.89 -2.44 -0.90
N ARG A 21 11.74 -1.17 -1.32
CA ARG A 21 12.64 -0.10 -0.92
C ARG A 21 12.62 0.11 0.60
N ALA A 22 11.43 0.17 1.19
CA ALA A 22 11.27 0.35 2.63
C ALA A 22 11.86 -0.81 3.44
N ALA A 23 11.65 -2.05 3.00
CA ALA A 23 12.28 -3.22 3.60
C ALA A 23 13.81 -3.20 3.49
N SER A 24 14.36 -2.74 2.35
CA SER A 24 15.81 -2.65 2.15
C SER A 24 16.48 -1.51 2.94
N THR A 25 15.71 -0.50 3.35
CA THR A 25 16.21 0.70 4.05
C THR A 25 16.01 0.63 5.57
N GLY A 26 15.38 -0.44 6.08
CA GLY A 26 15.12 -0.61 7.51
C GLY A 26 13.99 0.27 8.03
N VAL A 27 13.03 0.65 7.18
CA VAL A 27 11.86 1.43 7.59
C VAL A 27 10.84 0.50 8.23
N ASP A 28 10.39 0.82 9.46
CA ASP A 28 9.44 -0.03 10.19
C ASP A 28 8.01 0.02 9.65
N VAL A 29 7.58 1.18 9.12
CA VAL A 29 6.20 1.43 8.70
C VAL A 29 6.13 2.19 7.39
N VAL A 30 5.33 1.67 6.46
CA VAL A 30 4.97 2.35 5.21
C VAL A 30 3.55 2.90 5.34
N GLU A 31 3.40 4.22 5.23
CA GLU A 31 2.11 4.89 5.14
C GLU A 31 1.68 5.03 3.67
N ILE A 32 0.53 4.44 3.33
CA ILE A 32 -0.10 4.57 2.02
C ILE A 32 -1.35 5.42 2.18
N ILE A 33 -1.44 6.51 1.42
CA ILE A 33 -2.60 7.42 1.43
C ILE A 33 -3.41 7.22 0.14
N PRO A 34 -4.29 6.20 0.05
CA PRO A 34 -5.25 6.12 -1.03
C PRO A 34 -6.29 7.22 -0.82
N GLY A 35 -6.28 8.24 -1.70
CA GLY A 35 -7.13 9.42 -1.56
C GLY A 35 -8.62 9.12 -1.28
N LYS A 36 -9.33 10.09 -0.70
CA LYS A 36 -10.71 10.00 -0.17
C LYS A 36 -11.83 9.79 -1.20
N GLY A 37 -11.51 9.43 -2.45
CA GLY A 37 -12.50 9.29 -3.53
C GLY A 37 -13.49 8.15 -3.28
N THR A 38 -13.96 7.49 -4.34
CA THR A 38 -15.00 6.44 -4.26
C THR A 38 -14.55 5.14 -3.54
N GLY A 39 -13.45 5.13 -2.79
CA GLY A 39 -12.89 3.95 -2.11
C GLY A 39 -12.26 2.88 -3.02
N ARG A 40 -12.39 3.02 -4.35
CA ARG A 40 -11.87 2.05 -5.33
C ARG A 40 -10.35 1.84 -5.21
N LEU A 41 -9.60 2.94 -5.05
CA LEU A 41 -8.16 2.87 -4.86
C LEU A 41 -7.78 2.18 -3.54
N LYS A 42 -8.45 2.53 -2.44
CA LYS A 42 -8.25 1.88 -1.14
C LYS A 42 -8.48 0.37 -1.23
N LYS A 43 -9.62 -0.05 -1.81
CA LYS A 43 -9.95 -1.46 -2.02
C LYS A 43 -8.85 -2.16 -2.84
N ARG A 44 -8.37 -1.53 -3.91
CA ARG A 44 -7.30 -2.08 -4.76
C ARG A 44 -6.00 -2.28 -3.99
N VAL A 45 -5.57 -1.28 -3.21
CA VAL A 45 -4.36 -1.40 -2.37
C VAL A 45 -4.50 -2.56 -1.39
N LEU A 46 -5.65 -2.68 -0.72
CA LEU A 46 -5.89 -3.79 0.21
C LEU A 46 -5.90 -5.15 -0.48
N THR A 47 -6.48 -5.26 -1.67
CA THR A 47 -6.44 -6.49 -2.47
C THR A 47 -5.02 -6.86 -2.88
N PHE A 48 -4.19 -5.88 -3.25
CA PHE A 48 -2.77 -6.09 -3.55
C PHE A 48 -2.00 -6.58 -2.32
N LEU A 49 -2.16 -5.92 -1.17
CA LEU A 49 -1.49 -6.32 0.08
C LEU A 49 -1.92 -7.72 0.53
N ALA A 50 -3.17 -8.12 0.27
CA ALA A 50 -3.67 -9.45 0.61
C ALA A 50 -3.06 -10.61 -0.21
N GLN A 51 -2.31 -10.34 -1.28
CA GLN A 51 -1.68 -11.38 -2.10
C GLN A 51 -0.63 -12.16 -1.29
N ARG A 52 -0.67 -13.50 -1.34
CA ARG A 52 0.16 -14.38 -0.50
C ARG A 52 1.66 -14.07 -0.53
N HIS A 53 2.20 -13.71 -1.70
CA HIS A 53 3.62 -13.39 -1.85
C HIS A 53 3.97 -11.99 -1.30
N ILE A 54 3.01 -11.06 -1.27
CA ILE A 54 3.19 -9.71 -0.70
C ILE A 54 3.07 -9.75 0.82
N LYS A 55 2.17 -10.57 1.40
CA LYS A 55 2.06 -10.75 2.87
C LYS A 55 3.36 -11.21 3.55
N LYS A 56 4.27 -11.83 2.79
CA LYS A 56 5.61 -12.24 3.28
C LYS A 56 6.56 -11.06 3.49
N LEU A 57 6.24 -9.88 2.96
CA LEU A 57 7.09 -8.69 3.05
C LEU A 57 6.81 -7.83 4.28
N TYR A 58 5.74 -8.12 5.03
CA TYR A 58 5.29 -7.30 6.15
C TYR A 58 4.72 -8.15 7.29
N LEU A 59 4.58 -7.55 8.47
CA LEU A 59 4.01 -8.16 9.68
C LEU A 59 2.48 -8.01 9.72
N ARG A 60 1.98 -6.77 9.59
CA ARG A 60 0.53 -6.48 9.63
C ARG A 60 0.18 -5.22 8.84
N VAL A 61 -1.10 -5.08 8.52
CA VAL A 61 -1.69 -3.90 7.89
C VAL A 61 -2.74 -3.33 8.83
N GLU A 62 -2.70 -2.03 9.06
CA GLU A 62 -3.71 -1.31 9.83
C GLU A 62 -4.51 -0.40 8.90
N THR A 63 -5.83 -0.50 8.98
CA THR A 63 -6.77 0.39 8.28
C THR A 63 -7.64 1.04 9.33
N ASP A 64 -7.46 2.34 9.54
CA ASP A 64 -8.30 3.07 10.47
C ASP A 64 -9.71 3.23 9.87
N ALA A 65 -10.73 2.94 10.69
CA ALA A 65 -12.13 3.11 10.35
C ALA A 65 -12.55 4.60 10.40
N THR A 66 -11.87 5.40 11.23
CA THR A 66 -12.15 6.82 11.41
C THR A 66 -11.35 7.71 10.45
N ASN A 67 -10.11 7.32 10.12
CA ASN A 67 -9.29 7.96 9.09
C ASN A 67 -9.32 7.18 7.77
N ALA A 68 -10.45 7.24 7.07
CA ALA A 68 -10.75 6.42 5.89
C ALA A 68 -9.70 6.49 4.74
N GLY A 69 -8.78 7.44 4.74
CA GLY A 69 -7.78 7.67 3.69
C GLY A 69 -6.36 7.13 3.94
N ARG A 70 -6.11 6.36 5.02
CA ARG A 70 -4.77 5.86 5.34
C ARG A 70 -4.73 4.34 5.49
N ILE A 71 -3.63 3.74 5.07
CA ILE A 71 -3.29 2.33 5.25
C ILE A 71 -1.85 2.30 5.75
N LEU A 72 -1.63 1.72 6.93
CA LEU A 72 -0.29 1.51 7.47
C LEU A 72 0.14 0.07 7.23
N VAL A 73 1.35 -0.12 6.73
CA VAL A 73 1.95 -1.44 6.52
C VAL A 73 3.18 -1.53 7.41
N HIS A 74 3.12 -2.37 8.44
CA HIS A 74 4.24 -2.60 9.35
C HIS A 74 5.16 -3.67 8.73
N LEU A 75 6.38 -3.29 8.40
CA LEU A 75 7.36 -4.18 7.77
C LEU A 75 8.01 -5.12 8.80
N ARG A 76 8.76 -6.11 8.30
CA ARG A 76 9.54 -7.06 9.10
C ARG A 76 10.90 -6.50 9.47
#